data_AF-A0A858RRI9-F1
#
_entry.id   AF-A0A858RRI9-F1
#
_cell.length_a   1.000
_cell.length_b   1.000
_cell.length_c   1.000
_cell.angle_alpha   90.00
_cell.angle_beta   90.00
_cell.angle_gamma   90.00
#
_symmetry.space_group_name_H-M   'P 1'
#
loop_
_entity.id
_entity.type
_entity.pdbx_description
1 polymer ?
#
loop_
_entity_poly.entity_id
_entity_poly.type
_entity_poly.pdbx_seq_one_letter_code
_entity_poly.pdbx_strand_id
1 'polypeptide(L)'
;MWQKFLISGFTAWAGCLLANEPEVASQTQFLENGKVKIGVDMSSGGAVFWFSELPDGPNLLNHADRGRFIQQSYYGAPDGSKWGDKDWRWNPVQGGHYQGKPAKVLEEKRSDAELYVKSMPVNWAGGEILEDCQMEEWITLQEDVATIRFRFAYNGSTEHPPVHQELPAVFMDFALPKLVLYTGDKPWAGEKLSESVPGWPNEQRRCDEEWAAFIGPDGRGLGVHFPGTKEITCYRFQGPPGPGGMGCSYFAPIRTMSIKPGFRHDYSIQLKIGTPEQIRKAFAPAPLPELKPIPVSASQEPREKK
;
A
#
# COMPACT_ATOMS: atom_id res chain seq x y z
N MET A 1 -11.36 -59.12 47.60
CA MET A 1 -10.53 -59.82 46.59
C MET A 1 -10.47 -58.89 45.38
N TRP A 2 -9.46 -58.00 45.35
CA TRP A 2 -8.32 -58.04 44.39
C TRP A 2 -8.81 -57.80 42.95
N GLN A 3 -8.31 -56.86 42.14
CA GLN A 3 -7.01 -56.22 42.13
C GLN A 3 -7.02 -54.96 41.24
N LYS A 4 -6.21 -53.97 41.62
CA LYS A 4 -5.85 -52.79 40.82
C LYS A 4 -5.02 -53.22 39.60
N PHE A 5 -5.19 -52.53 38.47
CA PHE A 5 -4.10 -52.36 37.51
C PHE A 5 -3.84 -50.87 37.29
N LEU A 6 -2.65 -50.47 37.72
CA LEU A 6 -1.96 -49.26 37.31
C LEU A 6 -1.52 -49.44 35.84
N ILE A 7 -1.72 -48.40 35.03
CA ILE A 7 -0.84 -48.14 33.89
C ILE A 7 -0.22 -46.77 34.11
N SER A 8 1.10 -46.80 34.28
CA SER A 8 1.97 -45.65 34.42
C SER A 8 2.12 -44.91 33.09
N GLY A 9 2.07 -43.58 33.19
CA GLY A 9 2.98 -42.63 32.54
C GLY A 9 3.32 -42.80 31.06
N PHE A 10 2.87 -41.83 30.25
CA PHE A 10 3.76 -41.11 29.34
C PHE A 10 3.27 -39.67 29.24
N THR A 11 3.95 -38.78 29.97
CA THR A 11 3.95 -37.33 29.72
C THR A 11 4.70 -37.08 28.42
N ALA A 12 3.97 -36.90 27.31
CA ALA A 12 4.53 -36.31 26.11
C ALA A 12 4.38 -34.79 26.21
N TRP A 13 5.37 -34.14 26.82
CA TRP A 13 5.63 -32.72 26.57
C TRP A 13 6.06 -32.60 25.10
N ALA A 14 5.11 -32.33 24.21
CA ALA A 14 5.43 -31.83 22.88
C ALA A 14 5.83 -30.36 23.06
N GLY A 15 7.10 -30.15 23.45
CA GLY A 15 7.74 -28.86 23.27
C GLY A 15 7.84 -28.61 21.77
N CYS A 16 6.85 -27.91 21.21
CA CYS A 16 7.07 -27.16 19.98
C CYS A 16 8.19 -26.17 20.27
N LEU A 17 9.40 -26.55 19.89
CA LEU A 17 10.44 -25.59 19.58
C LEU A 17 9.88 -24.72 18.46
N LEU A 18 9.28 -23.60 18.83
CA LEU A 18 9.20 -22.46 17.94
C LEU A 18 10.65 -22.17 17.57
N ALA A 19 11.06 -22.60 16.38
CA ALA A 19 12.24 -22.02 15.78
C ALA A 19 11.92 -20.52 15.69
N ASN A 20 12.53 -19.73 16.58
CA ASN A 20 12.65 -18.31 16.33
C ASN A 20 13.38 -18.23 15.00
N GLU A 21 12.65 -17.89 13.93
CA GLU A 21 13.31 -17.49 12.70
C GLU A 21 14.29 -16.38 13.06
N PRO A 22 15.52 -16.41 12.55
CA PRO A 22 16.46 -15.35 12.84
C PRO A 22 15.82 -14.04 12.39
N GLU A 23 15.56 -13.16 13.35
CA GLU A 23 15.09 -11.80 13.10
C GLU A 23 16.16 -11.14 12.21
N VAL A 24 15.88 -11.07 10.91
CA VAL A 24 16.73 -10.32 9.98
C VAL A 24 16.66 -8.88 10.46
N ALA A 25 17.77 -8.38 11.01
CA ALA A 25 17.83 -7.02 11.51
C ALA A 25 17.37 -6.06 10.41
N SER A 26 16.30 -5.31 10.68
CA SER A 26 15.71 -4.39 9.72
C SER A 26 16.77 -3.37 9.30
N GLN A 27 17.00 -3.24 7.99
CA GLN A 27 17.85 -2.18 7.44
C GLN A 27 16.93 -1.05 7.01
N THR A 28 16.77 -0.03 7.84
CA THR A 28 15.76 1.01 7.62
C THR A 28 16.38 2.29 7.11
N GLN A 29 15.70 2.95 6.17
CA GLN A 29 16.01 4.34 5.80
C GLN A 29 14.78 5.21 6.01
N PHE A 30 15.02 6.48 6.31
CA PHE A 30 13.98 7.46 6.57
C PHE A 30 14.18 8.74 5.76
N LEU A 31 13.06 9.35 5.38
CA LEU A 31 13.00 10.73 4.90
C LEU A 31 12.08 11.52 5.84
N GLU A 32 12.46 12.75 6.18
CA GLU A 32 11.67 13.64 7.02
C GLU A 32 11.89 15.12 6.65
N ASN A 33 10.91 15.98 6.98
CA ASN A 33 10.96 17.40 6.66
C ASN A 33 10.55 18.30 7.85
N GLY A 34 10.65 17.79 9.08
CA GLY A 34 10.22 18.48 10.29
C GLY A 34 8.72 18.45 10.58
N LYS A 35 7.88 17.95 9.65
CA LYS A 35 6.43 17.77 9.86
C LYS A 35 6.02 16.30 9.85
N VAL A 36 6.57 15.53 8.92
CA VAL A 36 6.29 14.10 8.79
C VAL A 36 7.58 13.33 8.58
N LYS A 37 7.52 12.03 8.89
CA LYS A 37 8.59 11.06 8.71
C LYS A 37 8.04 9.82 8.02
N ILE A 38 8.72 9.37 6.98
CA ILE A 38 8.41 8.14 6.25
C ILE A 38 9.62 7.23 6.23
N GLY A 39 9.41 5.92 6.39
CA GLY A 39 10.48 4.93 6.45
C GLY A 39 10.25 3.73 5.54
N VAL A 40 11.33 3.25 4.94
CA VAL A 40 11.39 2.05 4.10
C VAL A 40 12.30 0.99 4.73
N ASP A 41 11.96 -0.28 4.54
CA ASP A 41 12.77 -1.41 4.98
C ASP A 41 13.55 -2.00 3.80
N MET A 42 14.85 -1.73 3.75
CA MET A 42 15.77 -2.26 2.75
C MET A 42 16.00 -3.78 2.89
N SER A 43 15.68 -4.37 4.04
CA SER A 43 15.63 -5.82 4.19
C SER A 43 14.36 -6.45 3.60
N SER A 44 13.44 -5.63 3.07
CA SER A 44 12.16 -6.01 2.49
C SER A 44 11.88 -5.22 1.20
N GLY A 45 12.86 -5.23 0.28
CA GLY A 45 12.73 -4.61 -1.05
C GLY A 45 12.48 -3.10 -1.07
N GLY A 46 12.73 -2.41 0.04
CA GLY A 46 12.44 -0.99 0.21
C GLY A 46 10.97 -0.69 0.45
N ALA A 47 10.14 -1.65 0.84
CA ALA A 47 8.73 -1.38 1.10
C ALA A 47 8.54 -0.42 2.29
N VAL A 48 7.50 0.43 2.23
CA VAL A 48 7.23 1.45 3.25
C VAL A 48 6.57 0.81 4.47
N PHE A 49 7.22 0.95 5.63
CA PHE A 49 6.82 0.33 6.91
C PHE A 49 6.48 1.35 7.99
N TRP A 50 6.83 2.61 7.75
CA TRP A 50 6.65 3.69 8.69
C TRP A 50 6.07 4.94 8.03
N PHE A 51 5.02 5.51 8.64
CA PHE A 51 4.61 6.89 8.38
C PHE A 51 4.05 7.52 9.66
N SER A 52 4.58 8.66 10.06
CA SER A 52 4.17 9.38 11.28
C SER A 52 4.31 10.89 11.13
N GLU A 53 3.60 11.63 11.99
CA GLU A 53 3.84 13.05 12.23
C GLU A 53 5.09 13.23 13.13
N LEU A 54 5.71 14.40 13.04
CA LEU A 54 6.83 14.83 13.89
C LEU A 54 6.36 15.88 14.91
N PRO A 55 7.04 16.00 16.07
CA PRO A 55 8.24 15.26 16.48
C PRO A 55 7.98 13.87 17.07
N ASP A 56 6.75 13.57 17.49
CA ASP A 56 6.44 12.45 18.39
C ASP A 56 5.18 11.65 17.98
N GLY A 57 4.76 11.75 16.73
CA GLY A 57 3.63 10.97 16.20
C GLY A 57 3.92 9.47 16.14
N PRO A 58 2.93 8.60 16.39
CA PRO A 58 3.09 7.16 16.27
C PRO A 58 3.18 6.72 14.80
N ASN A 59 3.78 5.56 14.55
CA ASN A 59 3.64 4.89 13.26
C ASN A 59 2.21 4.36 13.09
N LEU A 60 1.55 4.71 11.99
CA LEU A 60 0.19 4.26 11.69
C LEU A 60 0.13 3.05 10.76
N LEU A 61 1.27 2.52 10.36
CA LEU A 61 1.38 1.35 9.48
C LEU A 61 1.55 0.05 10.28
N ASN A 62 1.03 -1.03 9.72
CA ASN A 62 1.28 -2.38 10.21
C ASN A 62 2.37 -3.04 9.36
N HIS A 63 3.34 -3.67 10.02
CA HIS A 63 4.46 -4.41 9.44
C HIS A 63 4.84 -5.65 10.25
N ALA A 64 3.83 -6.38 10.75
CA ALA A 64 4.07 -7.61 11.50
C ALA A 64 4.78 -8.72 10.71
N ASP A 65 4.71 -8.68 9.37
CA ASP A 65 5.50 -9.51 8.47
C ASP A 65 5.74 -8.82 7.13
N ARG A 66 6.60 -9.41 6.27
CA ARG A 66 6.99 -8.93 4.93
C ARG A 66 5.84 -8.77 3.92
N GLY A 67 4.68 -9.37 4.20
CA GLY A 67 3.46 -9.19 3.43
C GLY A 67 2.66 -7.94 3.81
N ARG A 68 3.01 -7.26 4.91
CA ARG A 68 2.25 -6.11 5.43
C ARG A 68 3.10 -4.84 5.42
N PHE A 69 2.97 -4.09 4.34
CA PHE A 69 3.65 -2.81 4.13
C PHE A 69 2.72 -1.93 3.30
N ILE A 70 3.14 -0.70 2.98
CA ILE A 70 2.70 -0.11 1.73
C ILE A 70 3.62 -0.66 0.64
N GLN A 71 3.07 -1.50 -0.25
CA GLN A 71 3.88 -2.24 -1.23
C GLN A 71 3.16 -2.53 -2.54
N GLN A 72 3.92 -2.55 -3.64
CA GLN A 72 3.41 -3.00 -4.93
C GLN A 72 3.13 -4.51 -4.90
N SER A 73 1.98 -4.94 -5.44
CA SER A 73 1.59 -6.34 -5.58
C SER A 73 0.83 -6.54 -6.89
N TYR A 74 1.36 -7.39 -7.76
CA TYR A 74 0.72 -7.71 -9.04
C TYR A 74 0.34 -9.18 -9.10
N TYR A 75 -0.63 -9.53 -9.93
CA TYR A 75 -1.19 -10.86 -10.09
C TYR A 75 -1.21 -11.24 -11.56
N GLY A 76 -0.96 -12.51 -11.84
CA GLY A 76 -0.93 -13.05 -13.19
C GLY A 76 -1.51 -14.44 -13.31
N ALA A 77 -0.94 -15.20 -14.23
CA ALA A 77 -1.39 -16.54 -14.56
C ALA A 77 -1.07 -17.52 -13.41
N PRO A 78 -1.84 -18.61 -13.24
CA PRO A 78 -1.44 -19.72 -12.38
C PRO A 78 -0.03 -20.19 -12.73
N ASP A 79 0.80 -20.39 -11.71
CA ASP A 79 2.22 -20.78 -11.83
C ASP A 79 2.54 -22.09 -11.10
N GLY A 80 1.53 -22.71 -10.49
CA GLY A 80 1.66 -23.93 -9.69
C GLY A 80 2.16 -23.71 -8.25
N SER A 81 2.39 -22.45 -7.85
CA SER A 81 2.75 -22.11 -6.46
C SER A 81 1.56 -22.32 -5.51
N LYS A 82 1.86 -22.42 -4.21
CA LYS A 82 0.89 -22.71 -3.15
C LYS A 82 1.02 -21.71 -2.01
N TRP A 83 -0.07 -21.08 -1.63
CA TRP A 83 -0.14 -20.28 -0.40
C TRP A 83 -0.77 -21.13 0.71
N GLY A 84 0.08 -21.72 1.55
CA GLY A 84 -0.34 -22.83 2.40
C GLY A 84 -0.80 -23.99 1.53
N ASP A 85 -2.05 -24.44 1.69
CA ASP A 85 -2.61 -25.53 0.87
C ASP A 85 -3.35 -25.03 -0.39
N LYS A 86 -3.50 -23.72 -0.56
CA LYS A 86 -4.30 -23.12 -1.64
C LYS A 86 -3.46 -22.93 -2.90
N ASP A 87 -4.01 -23.31 -4.05
CA ASP A 87 -3.45 -22.94 -5.35
C ASP A 87 -3.31 -21.43 -5.47
N TRP A 88 -2.14 -21.01 -5.92
CA TRP A 88 -1.82 -19.61 -6.14
C TRP A 88 -1.44 -19.35 -7.60
N ARG A 89 -0.82 -18.20 -7.83
CA ARG A 89 -0.52 -17.65 -9.14
C ARG A 89 0.73 -16.79 -9.06
N TRP A 90 1.25 -16.45 -10.23
CA TRP A 90 2.32 -15.48 -10.34
C TRP A 90 1.91 -14.18 -9.62
N ASN A 91 2.66 -13.84 -8.57
CA ASN A 91 2.34 -12.72 -7.70
C ASN A 91 3.60 -12.02 -7.18
N PRO A 92 4.26 -11.15 -7.98
CA PRO A 92 5.38 -10.36 -7.50
C PRO A 92 4.93 -9.38 -6.42
N VAL A 93 5.62 -9.41 -5.28
CA VAL A 93 5.44 -8.50 -4.14
C VAL A 93 6.75 -7.84 -3.74
N GLN A 94 6.67 -6.57 -3.35
CA GLN A 94 7.86 -5.74 -3.05
C GLN A 94 8.48 -6.07 -1.68
N GLY A 95 7.69 -6.41 -0.66
CA GLY A 95 8.17 -6.62 0.70
C GLY A 95 8.82 -7.98 0.89
N GLY A 96 8.06 -9.04 0.61
CA GLY A 96 8.57 -10.40 0.71
C GLY A 96 7.49 -11.47 0.64
N HIS A 97 7.93 -12.71 0.56
CA HIS A 97 7.14 -13.93 0.52
C HIS A 97 6.39 -14.15 1.84
N TYR A 98 5.27 -14.90 1.82
CA TYR A 98 4.44 -15.14 3.01
C TYR A 98 5.17 -15.89 4.14
N GLN A 99 6.26 -16.60 3.82
CA GLN A 99 7.16 -17.25 4.80
C GLN A 99 8.44 -16.44 5.04
N GLY A 100 8.41 -15.12 4.84
CA GLY A 100 9.47 -14.23 5.29
C GLY A 100 10.71 -14.10 4.39
N LYS A 101 10.77 -14.78 3.24
CA LYS A 101 11.87 -14.57 2.29
C LYS A 101 11.76 -13.18 1.64
N PRO A 102 12.81 -12.34 1.71
CA PRO A 102 12.72 -10.95 1.29
C PRO A 102 12.86 -10.79 -0.23
N ALA A 103 12.26 -9.70 -0.74
CA ALA A 103 12.66 -9.15 -2.04
C ALA A 103 14.08 -8.56 -1.98
N LYS A 104 14.70 -8.35 -3.13
CA LYS A 104 16.10 -7.90 -3.22
C LYS A 104 16.21 -6.46 -3.67
N VAL A 105 16.78 -5.59 -2.85
CA VAL A 105 17.18 -4.23 -3.27
C VAL A 105 18.33 -4.31 -4.28
N LEU A 106 18.20 -3.57 -5.37
CA LEU A 106 19.19 -3.44 -6.45
C LEU A 106 19.92 -2.10 -6.40
N GLU A 107 19.20 -1.03 -6.09
CA GLU A 107 19.72 0.34 -6.09
C GLU A 107 18.95 1.14 -5.03
N GLU A 108 19.68 2.00 -4.32
CA GLU A 108 19.12 3.01 -3.43
C GLU A 108 19.79 4.35 -3.70
N LYS A 109 19.02 5.43 -3.66
CA LYS A 109 19.53 6.80 -3.69
C LYS A 109 18.77 7.61 -2.66
N ARG A 110 19.49 8.45 -1.93
CA ARG A 110 18.91 9.34 -0.92
C ARG A 110 19.53 10.71 -0.98
N SER A 111 18.67 11.71 -0.86
CA SER A 111 19.01 13.11 -0.59
C SER A 111 18.10 13.64 0.51
N ASP A 112 18.24 14.91 0.88
CA ASP A 112 17.33 15.57 1.82
C ASP A 112 15.91 15.77 1.24
N ALA A 113 15.75 15.70 -0.08
CA ALA A 113 14.49 15.95 -0.77
C ALA A 113 13.77 14.68 -1.25
N GLU A 114 14.53 13.61 -1.51
CA GLU A 114 14.02 12.40 -2.15
C GLU A 114 14.73 11.14 -1.64
N LEU A 115 13.96 10.07 -1.47
CA LEU A 115 14.41 8.70 -1.27
C LEU A 115 13.93 7.86 -2.45
N TYR A 116 14.85 7.13 -3.08
CA TYR A 116 14.56 6.23 -4.20
C TYR A 116 15.06 4.83 -3.89
N VAL A 117 14.23 3.83 -4.21
CA VAL A 117 14.59 2.42 -4.13
C VAL A 117 14.19 1.70 -5.40
N LYS A 118 15.07 0.81 -5.86
CA LYS A 118 14.78 -0.18 -6.90
C LYS A 118 15.01 -1.57 -6.35
N SER A 119 14.06 -2.47 -6.58
CA SER A 119 14.12 -3.85 -6.11
C SER A 119 13.66 -4.86 -7.17
N MET A 120 14.08 -6.10 -6.99
CA MET A 120 13.48 -7.27 -7.63
C MET A 120 12.50 -7.90 -6.65
N PRO A 121 11.21 -8.04 -7.02
CA PRO A 121 10.23 -8.65 -6.16
C PRO A 121 10.47 -10.16 -6.01
N VAL A 122 9.80 -10.72 -5.02
CA VAL A 122 9.68 -12.16 -4.83
C VAL A 122 8.25 -12.58 -5.18
N ASN A 123 8.07 -13.82 -5.61
CA ASN A 123 6.73 -14.40 -5.72
C ASN A 123 6.14 -14.59 -4.32
N TRP A 124 4.94 -14.05 -4.06
CA TRP A 124 4.27 -14.10 -2.76
C TRP A 124 4.14 -15.51 -2.20
N ALA A 125 3.84 -16.51 -3.04
CA ALA A 125 3.60 -17.89 -2.63
C ALA A 125 4.72 -18.85 -3.03
N GLY A 126 5.39 -18.60 -4.17
CA GLY A 126 6.50 -19.44 -4.63
C GLY A 126 7.84 -19.14 -3.93
N GLY A 127 8.04 -17.89 -3.49
CA GLY A 127 9.24 -17.48 -2.78
C GLY A 127 10.49 -17.32 -3.67
N GLU A 128 10.43 -17.60 -4.96
CA GLU A 128 11.50 -17.30 -5.91
C GLU A 128 11.60 -15.80 -6.19
N ILE A 129 12.83 -15.32 -6.42
CA ILE A 129 13.03 -13.96 -6.94
C ILE A 129 12.57 -13.95 -8.40
N LEU A 130 11.76 -12.96 -8.75
CA LEU A 130 11.27 -12.78 -10.11
C LEU A 130 12.22 -11.84 -10.86
N GLU A 131 13.28 -12.42 -11.45
CA GLU A 131 14.38 -11.69 -12.09
C GLU A 131 13.94 -10.88 -13.32
N ASP A 132 12.79 -11.23 -13.89
CA ASP A 132 12.16 -10.54 -15.01
C ASP A 132 11.31 -9.34 -14.56
N CYS A 133 11.19 -9.10 -13.25
CA CYS A 133 10.42 -8.02 -12.65
C CYS A 133 11.33 -6.99 -11.98
N GLN A 134 10.96 -5.71 -12.07
CA GLN A 134 11.58 -4.63 -11.31
C GLN A 134 10.49 -3.72 -10.73
N MET A 135 10.68 -3.33 -9.48
CA MET A 135 9.84 -2.38 -8.76
C MET A 135 10.71 -1.20 -8.35
N GLU A 136 10.28 0.00 -8.70
CA GLU A 136 10.94 1.25 -8.33
C GLU A 136 9.95 2.11 -7.54
N GLU A 137 10.45 2.84 -6.55
CA GLU A 137 9.71 3.87 -5.84
C GLU A 137 10.56 5.13 -5.62
N TRP A 138 9.90 6.29 -5.66
CA TRP A 138 10.47 7.59 -5.35
C TRP A 138 9.56 8.28 -4.33
N ILE A 139 10.13 8.64 -3.19
CA ILE A 139 9.43 9.25 -2.07
C ILE A 139 9.92 10.67 -1.90
N THR A 140 8.98 11.61 -1.87
CA THR A 140 9.23 13.03 -1.59
C THR A 140 8.26 13.52 -0.51
N LEU A 141 8.68 14.54 0.24
CA LEU A 141 7.87 15.15 1.30
C LEU A 141 7.65 16.63 1.01
N GLN A 142 6.39 17.06 1.04
CA GLN A 142 6.02 18.47 0.94
C GLN A 142 4.98 18.79 2.00
N GLU A 143 5.24 19.82 2.82
CA GLU A 143 4.43 20.12 3.99
C GLU A 143 4.21 18.87 4.86
N ASP A 144 2.97 18.46 5.12
CA ASP A 144 2.60 17.27 5.89
C ASP A 144 2.09 16.13 5.01
N VAL A 145 2.49 16.10 3.74
CA VAL A 145 2.10 15.09 2.74
C VAL A 145 3.33 14.39 2.19
N ALA A 146 3.32 13.05 2.21
CA ALA A 146 4.28 12.24 1.49
C ALA A 146 3.73 11.87 0.11
N THR A 147 4.51 12.05 -0.94
CA THR A 147 4.17 11.56 -2.29
C THR A 147 5.09 10.40 -2.63
N ILE A 148 4.51 9.28 -3.03
CA ILE A 148 5.24 8.10 -3.48
C ILE A 148 4.88 7.85 -4.93
N ARG A 149 5.85 7.94 -5.83
CA ARG A 149 5.72 7.47 -7.21
C ARG A 149 6.24 6.05 -7.28
N PHE A 150 5.51 5.17 -7.95
CA PHE A 150 5.88 3.80 -8.21
C PHE A 150 6.09 3.57 -9.70
N ARG A 151 6.98 2.64 -10.02
CA ARG A 151 7.08 2.03 -11.34
C ARG A 151 7.23 0.52 -11.21
N PHE A 152 6.46 -0.20 -12.01
CA PHE A 152 6.66 -1.63 -12.24
C PHE A 152 7.09 -1.88 -13.67
N ALA A 153 8.09 -2.74 -13.83
CA ALA A 153 8.61 -3.16 -15.12
C ALA A 153 8.67 -4.69 -15.20
N TYR A 154 8.05 -5.23 -16.24
CA TYR A 154 8.08 -6.66 -16.56
C TYR A 154 8.82 -6.90 -17.88
N ASN A 155 9.79 -7.81 -17.84
CA ASN A 155 10.66 -8.21 -18.95
C ASN A 155 10.52 -9.69 -19.31
N GLY A 156 9.58 -10.41 -18.68
CA GLY A 156 9.37 -11.82 -18.94
C GLY A 156 8.66 -12.05 -20.26
N SER A 157 8.60 -13.32 -20.67
CA SER A 157 8.01 -13.75 -21.94
C SER A 157 6.56 -14.23 -21.82
N THR A 158 6.05 -14.42 -20.60
CA THR A 158 4.71 -14.92 -20.36
C THR A 158 3.68 -13.80 -20.44
N GLU A 159 2.57 -14.02 -21.14
CA GLU A 159 1.40 -13.13 -21.03
C GLU A 159 0.56 -13.51 -19.81
N HIS A 160 0.30 -12.53 -18.95
CA HIS A 160 -0.58 -12.67 -17.80
C HIS A 160 -1.96 -12.06 -18.10
N PRO A 161 -3.06 -12.76 -17.76
CA PRO A 161 -4.42 -12.32 -18.09
C PRO A 161 -4.81 -11.04 -17.35
N PRO A 162 -5.85 -10.33 -17.81
CA PRO A 162 -6.40 -9.19 -17.09
C PRO A 162 -7.00 -9.64 -15.75
N VAL A 163 -6.40 -9.16 -14.65
CA VAL A 163 -6.87 -9.37 -13.28
C VAL A 163 -6.68 -8.10 -12.47
N HIS A 164 -7.33 -8.00 -11.30
CA HIS A 164 -7.10 -6.90 -10.38
C HIS A 164 -5.64 -6.91 -9.89
N GLN A 165 -4.99 -5.76 -10.03
CA GLN A 165 -3.65 -5.46 -9.51
C GLN A 165 -3.79 -4.54 -8.31
N GLU A 166 -2.91 -4.66 -7.31
CA GLU A 166 -2.94 -3.82 -6.10
C GLU A 166 -1.91 -2.69 -6.21
N LEU A 167 -2.39 -1.44 -6.22
CA LEU A 167 -1.63 -0.26 -6.63
C LEU A 167 -1.64 0.87 -5.58
N PRO A 168 -1.02 0.71 -4.41
CA PRO A 168 -0.40 -0.49 -3.83
C PRO A 168 -1.32 -1.20 -2.81
N ALA A 169 -0.87 -2.32 -2.26
CA ALA A 169 -1.37 -2.83 -0.99
C ALA A 169 -1.04 -1.83 0.14
N VAL A 170 -2.00 -1.52 1.02
CA VAL A 170 -1.82 -0.59 2.15
C VAL A 170 -2.26 -1.25 3.45
N PHE A 171 -1.29 -1.59 4.28
CA PHE A 171 -1.53 -2.17 5.61
C PHE A 171 -1.34 -1.13 6.72
N MET A 172 -2.45 -0.80 7.38
CA MET A 172 -2.49 0.13 8.51
C MET A 172 -2.71 -0.61 9.83
N ASP A 173 -2.35 0.05 10.93
CA ASP A 173 -2.56 -0.47 12.28
C ASP A 173 -4.05 -0.83 12.52
N PHE A 174 -4.29 -1.99 13.15
CA PHE A 174 -5.61 -2.42 13.55
C PHE A 174 -6.34 -1.43 14.49
N ALA A 175 -5.59 -0.57 15.18
CA ALA A 175 -6.10 0.51 16.02
C ALA A 175 -6.89 1.58 15.24
N LEU A 176 -6.83 1.56 13.90
CA LEU A 176 -7.60 2.42 13.01
C LEU A 176 -8.77 1.61 12.39
N PRO A 177 -9.94 1.50 13.06
CA PRO A 177 -10.98 0.56 12.64
C PRO A 177 -11.87 1.07 11.50
N LYS A 178 -12.01 2.38 11.35
CA LYS A 178 -13.07 2.98 10.54
C LYS A 178 -12.55 3.36 9.16
N LEU A 179 -13.00 2.66 8.13
CA LEU A 179 -12.79 3.05 6.74
C LEU A 179 -13.67 4.27 6.40
N VAL A 180 -13.05 5.32 5.90
CA VAL A 180 -13.69 6.57 5.47
C VAL A 180 -13.33 6.85 4.02
N LEU A 181 -14.34 7.16 3.20
CA LEU A 181 -14.20 7.47 1.77
C LEU A 181 -15.45 8.17 1.24
N TYR A 182 -15.41 8.68 0.02
CA TYR A 182 -16.59 9.23 -0.67
C TYR A 182 -17.15 8.24 -1.70
N THR A 183 -18.47 8.02 -1.69
CA THR A 183 -19.20 7.09 -2.61
C THR A 183 -20.33 7.75 -3.39
N GLY A 184 -20.43 9.08 -3.35
CA GLY A 184 -21.51 9.82 -3.99
C GLY A 184 -21.23 10.16 -5.46
N ASP A 185 -22.21 10.82 -6.09
CA ASP A 185 -22.19 11.22 -7.50
C ASP A 185 -21.59 12.61 -7.76
N LYS A 186 -21.24 13.35 -6.71
CA LYS A 186 -20.68 14.72 -6.77
C LYS A 186 -19.33 14.79 -6.05
N PRO A 187 -18.29 14.11 -6.59
CA PRO A 187 -16.96 14.15 -5.98
C PRO A 187 -16.45 15.58 -5.88
N TRP A 188 -15.77 15.88 -4.78
CA TRP A 188 -15.17 17.18 -4.47
C TRP A 188 -16.15 18.33 -4.25
N ALA A 189 -17.46 18.06 -4.17
CA ALA A 189 -18.49 19.06 -3.85
C ALA A 189 -18.67 19.29 -2.34
N GLY A 190 -17.84 18.68 -1.48
CA GLY A 190 -17.96 18.78 -0.03
C GLY A 190 -19.09 17.94 0.59
N GLU A 191 -19.70 17.05 -0.19
CA GLU A 191 -20.77 16.15 0.24
C GLU A 191 -20.31 15.17 1.33
N LYS A 192 -21.27 14.60 2.08
CA LYS A 192 -20.98 13.74 3.24
C LYS A 192 -20.13 12.52 2.88
N LEU A 193 -19.13 12.23 3.72
CA LEU A 193 -18.31 11.02 3.62
C LEU A 193 -19.05 9.78 4.13
N SER A 194 -18.73 8.64 3.53
CA SER A 194 -19.20 7.33 3.97
C SER A 194 -18.20 6.74 4.97
N GLU A 195 -18.73 6.11 6.02
CA GLU A 195 -17.94 5.47 7.06
C GLU A 195 -18.40 4.02 7.24
N SER A 196 -17.46 3.09 7.40
CA SER A 196 -17.76 1.69 7.70
C SER A 196 -16.61 1.03 8.46
N VAL A 197 -16.86 -0.15 9.03
CA VAL A 197 -15.80 -1.02 9.56
C VAL A 197 -15.78 -2.27 8.68
N PRO A 198 -14.77 -2.46 7.80
CA PRO A 198 -14.67 -3.64 6.97
C PRO A 198 -14.57 -4.92 7.81
N GLY A 199 -15.17 -6.00 7.32
CA GLY A 199 -15.10 -7.33 7.88
C GLY A 199 -13.98 -8.18 7.27
N TRP A 200 -14.17 -9.49 7.35
CA TRP A 200 -13.32 -10.52 6.74
C TRP A 200 -14.22 -11.55 6.04
N PRO A 201 -13.89 -12.04 4.83
CA PRO A 201 -12.70 -11.73 4.02
C PRO A 201 -12.86 -10.42 3.24
N ASN A 202 -12.10 -10.24 2.17
CA ASN A 202 -12.12 -9.05 1.31
C ASN A 202 -13.53 -8.62 0.90
N GLU A 203 -13.74 -7.31 0.97
CA GLU A 203 -14.90 -6.63 0.42
C GLU A 203 -14.45 -5.60 -0.62
N GLN A 204 -15.32 -5.27 -1.58
CA GLN A 204 -15.07 -4.21 -2.55
C GLN A 204 -15.77 -2.92 -2.14
N ARG A 205 -15.17 -1.77 -2.46
CA ARG A 205 -15.78 -0.45 -2.31
C ARG A 205 -15.46 0.41 -3.52
N ARG A 206 -16.43 1.23 -3.91
CA ARG A 206 -16.21 2.37 -4.82
C ARG A 206 -15.68 3.56 -4.03
N CYS A 207 -14.83 4.35 -4.66
CA CYS A 207 -14.17 5.51 -4.07
C CYS A 207 -14.13 6.64 -5.12
N ASP A 208 -15.12 7.52 -5.09
CA ASP A 208 -15.36 8.49 -6.17
C ASP A 208 -14.48 9.73 -6.15
N GLU A 209 -13.84 9.97 -5.01
CA GLU A 209 -12.78 10.97 -4.85
C GLU A 209 -11.37 10.36 -4.89
N GLU A 210 -11.25 9.07 -5.21
CA GLU A 210 -9.95 8.41 -5.43
C GLU A 210 -9.03 8.48 -4.18
N TRP A 211 -9.61 8.60 -2.98
CA TRP A 211 -8.93 8.50 -1.70
C TRP A 211 -9.75 7.74 -0.64
N ALA A 212 -9.05 7.00 0.22
CA ALA A 212 -9.65 6.35 1.37
C ALA A 212 -8.75 6.50 2.60
N ALA A 213 -9.32 6.41 3.79
CA ALA A 213 -8.59 6.48 5.05
C ALA A 213 -9.08 5.44 6.05
N PHE A 214 -8.19 4.99 6.94
CA PHE A 214 -8.60 4.38 8.20
C PHE A 214 -8.43 5.37 9.34
N ILE A 215 -9.49 5.57 10.12
CA ILE A 215 -9.59 6.56 11.19
C ILE A 215 -9.74 5.86 12.54
N GLY A 216 -8.96 6.34 13.51
CA GLY A 216 -8.92 5.90 14.89
C GLY A 216 -10.07 6.48 15.75
N PRO A 217 -10.21 5.99 16.99
CA PRO A 217 -11.21 6.50 17.94
C PRO A 217 -11.06 7.98 18.30
N ASP A 218 -9.87 8.56 18.12
CA ASP A 218 -9.56 9.97 18.34
C ASP A 218 -9.99 10.88 17.18
N GLY A 219 -10.58 10.30 16.12
CA GLY A 219 -11.03 11.03 14.93
C GLY A 219 -9.91 11.35 13.93
N ARG A 220 -8.69 10.84 14.15
CA ARG A 220 -7.55 11.02 13.26
C ARG A 220 -7.10 9.68 12.69
N GLY A 221 -6.39 9.71 11.57
CA GLY A 221 -5.84 8.50 11.00
C GLY A 221 -5.06 8.77 9.73
N LEU A 222 -4.86 7.73 8.93
CA LEU A 222 -4.06 7.80 7.71
C LEU A 222 -4.97 7.71 6.48
N GLY A 223 -4.90 8.73 5.64
CA GLY A 223 -5.50 8.75 4.31
C GLY A 223 -4.48 8.46 3.22
N VAL A 224 -4.93 7.77 2.17
CA VAL A 224 -4.19 7.55 0.94
C VAL A 224 -5.00 8.04 -0.25
N HIS A 225 -4.39 8.91 -1.05
CA HIS A 225 -4.90 9.31 -2.36
C HIS A 225 -4.25 8.46 -3.43
N PHE A 226 -5.04 7.98 -4.39
CA PHE A 226 -4.63 7.08 -5.46
C PHE A 226 -5.23 7.52 -6.81
N PRO A 227 -4.77 8.66 -7.37
CA PRO A 227 -5.34 9.26 -8.57
C PRO A 227 -5.54 8.28 -9.73
N GLY A 228 -6.73 8.30 -10.32
CA GLY A 228 -7.16 7.45 -11.43
C GLY A 228 -7.64 6.05 -11.01
N THR A 229 -7.81 5.77 -9.72
CA THR A 229 -8.37 4.50 -9.23
C THR A 229 -9.64 4.75 -8.41
N LYS A 230 -10.77 4.16 -8.83
CA LYS A 230 -12.09 4.37 -8.19
C LYS A 230 -12.62 3.16 -7.44
N GLU A 231 -11.83 2.09 -7.34
CA GLU A 231 -12.20 0.87 -6.65
C GLU A 231 -11.09 0.47 -5.69
N ILE A 232 -11.49 -0.03 -4.52
CA ILE A 232 -10.59 -0.65 -3.56
C ILE A 232 -11.11 -2.04 -3.19
N THR A 233 -10.19 -2.95 -2.87
CA THR A 233 -10.45 -4.13 -2.03
C THR A 233 -10.05 -3.79 -0.61
N CYS A 234 -10.80 -4.22 0.40
CA CYS A 234 -10.51 -3.93 1.81
C CYS A 234 -10.94 -5.05 2.74
N TYR A 235 -10.27 -5.18 3.88
CA TYR A 235 -10.69 -6.07 4.97
C TYR A 235 -10.06 -5.61 6.29
N ARG A 236 -10.48 -6.24 7.39
CA ARG A 236 -9.76 -6.20 8.66
C ARG A 236 -9.44 -7.61 9.12
N PHE A 237 -8.17 -7.87 9.41
CA PHE A 237 -7.73 -9.12 10.02
C PHE A 237 -7.61 -8.90 11.52
N GLN A 238 -8.28 -9.74 12.31
CA GLN A 238 -8.30 -9.59 13.76
C GLN A 238 -6.97 -10.01 14.38
N GLY A 239 -6.52 -9.22 15.36
CA GLY A 239 -5.34 -9.52 16.15
C GLY A 239 -4.93 -8.33 17.01
N PRO A 240 -3.84 -8.45 17.79
CA PRO A 240 -3.30 -7.33 18.55
C PRO A 240 -2.96 -6.15 17.62
N PRO A 241 -3.24 -4.91 18.02
CA PRO A 241 -2.83 -3.71 17.28
C PRO A 241 -1.33 -3.44 17.44
N GLY A 242 -0.85 -2.39 16.79
CA GLY A 242 0.54 -1.97 16.81
C GLY A 242 1.26 -2.30 15.49
N PRO A 243 2.44 -1.68 15.26
CA PRO A 243 3.19 -1.92 14.03
C PRO A 243 3.62 -3.38 13.84
N GLY A 244 4.01 -4.07 14.93
CA GLY A 244 4.29 -5.51 14.92
C GLY A 244 3.10 -6.41 15.27
N GLY A 245 1.90 -5.83 15.45
CA GLY A 245 0.71 -6.56 15.87
C GLY A 245 0.11 -7.40 14.74
N MET A 246 -0.39 -8.60 15.06
CA MET A 246 -0.95 -9.48 14.02
C MET A 246 -2.25 -8.95 13.40
N GLY A 247 -2.95 -8.02 14.06
CA GLY A 247 -4.15 -7.40 13.48
C GLY A 247 -3.78 -6.31 12.48
N CYS A 248 -4.61 -6.13 11.45
CA CYS A 248 -4.43 -5.01 10.51
C CYS A 248 -5.77 -4.49 9.95
N SER A 249 -5.75 -3.22 9.56
CA SER A 249 -6.75 -2.60 8.70
C SER A 249 -6.13 -2.44 7.31
N TYR A 250 -6.76 -3.04 6.30
CA TYR A 250 -6.17 -3.13 4.97
C TYR A 250 -7.11 -2.60 3.90
N PHE A 251 -6.53 -1.89 2.94
CA PHE A 251 -7.10 -1.78 1.60
C PHE A 251 -6.02 -1.77 0.53
N ALA A 252 -6.41 -2.01 -0.71
CA ALA A 252 -5.61 -1.72 -1.90
C ALA A 252 -6.48 -1.06 -2.96
N PRO A 253 -6.04 0.04 -3.59
CA PRO A 253 -6.62 0.52 -4.85
C PRO A 253 -6.38 -0.52 -5.93
N ILE A 254 -7.45 -0.90 -6.64
CA ILE A 254 -7.41 -1.97 -7.63
C ILE A 254 -7.69 -1.47 -9.04
N ARG A 255 -6.90 -1.95 -10.00
CA ARG A 255 -7.17 -1.78 -11.44
C ARG A 255 -7.06 -3.13 -12.14
N THR A 256 -7.97 -3.41 -13.07
CA THR A 256 -7.89 -4.61 -13.90
C THR A 256 -6.93 -4.36 -15.06
N MET A 257 -5.80 -5.06 -15.06
CA MET A 257 -4.76 -4.92 -16.10
C MET A 257 -4.19 -6.29 -16.48
N SER A 258 -3.91 -6.48 -17.77
CA SER A 258 -3.08 -7.57 -18.26
C SER A 258 -1.61 -7.17 -18.23
N ILE A 259 -0.72 -8.07 -17.82
CA ILE A 259 0.73 -7.85 -17.84
C ILE A 259 1.33 -8.66 -18.98
N LYS A 260 1.99 -7.99 -19.92
CA LYS A 260 2.54 -8.58 -21.15
C LYS A 260 4.03 -8.30 -21.25
N PRO A 261 4.80 -9.05 -22.06
CA PRO A 261 6.21 -8.76 -22.29
C PRO A 261 6.46 -7.27 -22.60
N GLY A 262 7.38 -6.65 -21.86
CA GLY A 262 7.69 -5.23 -21.99
C GLY A 262 6.74 -4.27 -21.23
N PHE A 263 5.80 -4.80 -20.43
CA PHE A 263 4.88 -3.97 -19.64
C PHE A 263 5.64 -3.01 -18.70
N ARG A 264 5.18 -1.76 -18.68
CA ARG A 264 5.63 -0.69 -17.79
C ARG A 264 4.42 0.01 -17.23
N HIS A 265 4.38 0.21 -15.92
CA HIS A 265 3.30 0.93 -15.28
C HIS A 265 3.85 1.89 -14.24
N ASP A 266 3.51 3.17 -14.40
CA ASP A 266 3.82 4.21 -13.44
C ASP A 266 2.50 4.69 -12.80
N TYR A 267 2.52 4.88 -11.49
CA TYR A 267 1.43 5.51 -10.74
C TYR A 267 2.00 6.20 -9.51
N SER A 268 1.17 6.97 -8.81
CA SER A 268 1.56 7.63 -7.57
C SER A 268 0.46 7.56 -6.53
N ILE A 269 0.86 7.61 -5.27
CA ILE A 269 -0.04 7.85 -4.15
C ILE A 269 0.44 9.03 -3.32
N GLN A 270 -0.47 9.58 -2.52
CA GLN A 270 -0.13 10.54 -1.47
C GLN A 270 -0.62 10.04 -0.13
N LEU A 271 0.17 10.24 0.91
CA LEU A 271 -0.15 9.88 2.29
C LEU A 271 -0.35 11.15 3.12
N LYS A 272 -1.40 11.16 3.94
CA LYS A 272 -1.65 12.24 4.90
C LYS A 272 -2.24 11.71 6.19
N ILE A 273 -1.71 12.18 7.31
CA ILE A 273 -2.29 11.98 8.64
C ILE A 273 -3.19 13.17 8.97
N GLY A 274 -4.37 12.92 9.54
CA GLY A 274 -5.30 13.98 9.94
C GLY A 274 -6.72 13.50 10.19
N THR A 275 -7.63 14.45 10.38
CA THR A 275 -9.08 14.18 10.32
C THR A 275 -9.53 13.94 8.86
N PRO A 276 -10.68 13.30 8.62
CA PRO A 276 -11.21 13.12 7.27
C PRO A 276 -11.28 14.41 6.44
N GLU A 277 -11.62 15.54 7.06
CA GLU A 277 -11.70 16.85 6.40
C GLU A 277 -10.32 17.36 5.99
N GLN A 278 -9.32 17.21 6.87
CA GLN A 278 -7.94 17.61 6.57
C GLN A 278 -7.35 16.75 5.45
N ILE A 279 -7.63 15.44 5.49
CA ILE A 279 -7.22 14.47 4.47
C ILE A 279 -7.83 14.83 3.12
N ARG A 280 -9.17 14.91 3.05
CA ARG A 280 -9.89 15.27 1.82
C ARG A 280 -9.42 16.60 1.24
N LYS A 281 -9.20 17.61 2.08
CA LYS A 281 -8.73 18.93 1.65
C LYS A 281 -7.34 18.86 0.99
N ALA A 282 -6.42 18.07 1.53
CA ALA A 282 -5.08 17.97 0.97
C ALA A 282 -5.02 17.22 -0.37
N PHE A 283 -5.95 16.27 -0.57
CA PHE A 283 -6.03 15.46 -1.78
C PHE A 283 -6.89 16.09 -2.88
N ALA A 284 -7.66 17.12 -2.54
CA ALA A 284 -8.48 17.83 -3.50
C ALA A 284 -7.62 18.28 -4.71
N PRO A 285 -8.10 18.08 -5.94
CA PRO A 285 -7.41 18.55 -7.12
C PRO A 285 -7.19 20.06 -7.00
N ALA A 286 -6.03 20.53 -7.45
CA ALA A 286 -5.75 21.96 -7.49
C ALA A 286 -6.91 22.69 -8.20
N PRO A 287 -7.38 23.84 -7.69
CA PRO A 287 -8.39 24.60 -8.38
C PRO A 287 -7.88 24.89 -9.81
N LEU A 288 -8.69 24.55 -10.82
CA LEU A 288 -8.39 24.94 -12.18
C LEU A 288 -8.14 26.46 -12.17
N PRO A 289 -7.06 26.95 -12.79
CA PRO A 289 -6.85 28.40 -12.86
C PRO A 289 -8.09 29.03 -13.46
N GLU A 290 -8.62 30.08 -12.82
CA GLU A 290 -9.68 30.89 -13.43
C GLU A 290 -9.19 31.31 -14.81
N LEU A 291 -9.88 30.85 -15.86
CA LEU A 291 -9.67 31.35 -17.21
C LEU A 291 -10.08 32.82 -17.20
N LYS A 292 -9.10 33.72 -17.08
CA LYS A 292 -9.33 35.14 -17.32
C LYS A 292 -9.92 35.29 -18.72
N PRO A 293 -11.04 36.00 -18.89
CA PRO A 293 -11.59 36.28 -20.20
C PRO A 293 -10.50 36.86 -21.10
N ILE A 294 -10.30 36.25 -22.28
CA ILE A 294 -9.42 36.81 -23.31
C ILE A 294 -10.02 38.17 -23.70
N PRO A 295 -9.28 39.29 -23.58
CA PRO A 295 -9.77 40.57 -24.07
C PRO A 295 -10.07 40.44 -25.56
N VAL A 296 -11.32 40.66 -25.94
CA VAL A 296 -11.70 40.76 -27.35
C VAL A 296 -10.97 41.98 -27.91
N SER A 297 -9.93 41.77 -28.72
CA SER A 297 -9.27 42.88 -29.41
C SER A 297 -10.27 43.52 -30.36
N ALA A 298 -10.47 44.84 -30.23
CA ALA A 298 -11.31 45.61 -31.12
C ALA A 298 -10.94 45.34 -32.59
N SER A 299 -11.98 45.05 -33.37
CA SER A 299 -11.98 44.85 -34.82
C SER A 299 -11.12 45.90 -35.54
N GLN A 300 -10.26 45.43 -36.45
CA GLN A 300 -9.66 46.27 -37.47
C GLN A 300 -10.77 46.79 -38.40
N GLU A 301 -10.95 48.11 -38.44
CA GLU A 301 -11.75 48.78 -39.46
C GLU A 301 -11.16 48.53 -40.87
N PRO A 302 -11.98 48.38 -41.91
CA PRO A 302 -11.48 48.19 -43.26
C PRO A 302 -10.92 49.49 -43.81
N ARG A 303 -9.67 49.46 -44.32
CA ARG A 303 -9.09 50.56 -45.11
C ARG A 303 -9.90 50.75 -46.40
N GLU A 304 -10.43 51.96 -46.59
CA GLU A 304 -10.97 52.41 -47.86
C GLU A 304 -9.89 52.38 -48.96
N LYS A 305 -10.27 51.85 -50.13
CA LYS A 305 -9.45 51.91 -51.35
C LYS A 305 -9.66 53.28 -52.01
N LYS A 306 -8.56 53.99 -52.27
CA LYS A 306 -8.47 54.96 -53.38
C LYS A 306 -7.92 54.26 -54.61
#